data_AF-A0A495ZCX5-F1
#
_entry.id   AF-A0A495ZCX5-F1
#
_cell.length_a   1.000
_cell.length_b   1.000
_cell.length_c   1.000
_cell.angle_alpha   90.00
_cell.angle_beta   90.00
_cell.angle_gamma   90.00
#
_symmetry.space_group_name_H-M   'P 1'
#
loop_
_entity.id
_entity.type
_entity.pdbx_description
1 polymer ?
#
loop_
_entity_poly.entity_id
_entity_poly.type
_entity_poly.pdbx_seq_one_letter_code
_entity_poly.pdbx_strand_id
1 'polypeptide(L)'
;MNHKRIQDELSAYLDNELTPSRHKQVETHLRSCSECSDMLSVFQKNRQMVTNLSHPAPSTLKDTVMAKIHTQFQDALSAHLDNELAPAEHQRIEAHLHACNECSDILSAFRENRERIKTLAHPAPSSIHDTAMAKIRQQVADAHVEETTPTRWLPDIGRWLPDLGRWFFRPVTAGATGILTLALILGALYFYPNGTQYTQYNETLDFYFELHAEQVDNPLKSNVGRPISLTSTVETSSAETADDADAFLDLYFENIGN
;
A
#
# COMPACT_ATOMS: atom_id res chain seq x y z
N MET A 1 40.02 26.23 -3.63
CA MET A 1 39.00 25.42 -2.93
C MET A 1 39.49 25.14 -1.52
N ASN A 2 38.60 25.12 -0.53
CA ASN A 2 38.97 24.83 0.85
C ASN A 2 39.16 23.32 1.02
N HIS A 3 40.37 22.91 1.40
CA HIS A 3 40.78 21.51 1.59
C HIS A 3 39.85 20.77 2.57
N LYS A 4 39.47 21.40 3.68
CA LYS A 4 38.58 20.82 4.69
C LYS A 4 37.21 20.43 4.11
N ARG A 5 36.63 21.31 3.30
CA ARG A 5 35.33 21.06 2.67
C ARG A 5 35.38 19.87 1.70
N ILE A 6 36.53 19.59 1.07
CA ILE A 6 36.66 18.43 0.20
C ILE A 6 36.70 17.14 1.00
N GLN A 7 37.42 17.12 2.12
CA GLN A 7 37.46 15.97 3.03
C GLN A 7 36.04 15.60 3.51
N ASP A 8 35.24 16.60 3.90
CA ASP A 8 33.86 16.39 4.36
C ASP A 8 32.94 15.82 3.26
N GLU A 9 33.27 16.03 1.98
CA GLU A 9 32.48 15.60 0.83
C GLU A 9 32.97 14.28 0.21
N LEU A 10 34.08 13.69 0.70
CA LEU A 10 34.64 12.46 0.11
C LEU A 10 33.73 11.23 0.29
N SER A 11 32.94 11.16 1.38
CA SER A 11 31.96 10.08 1.57
C SER A 11 30.85 10.17 0.53
N ALA A 12 30.21 11.34 0.43
CA ALA A 12 29.17 11.61 -0.56
C ALA A 12 29.68 11.44 -2.01
N TYR A 13 30.97 11.73 -2.26
CA TYR A 13 31.62 11.46 -3.54
C TYR A 13 31.67 9.95 -3.85
N LEU A 14 32.01 9.11 -2.88
CA LEU A 14 32.06 7.65 -3.06
C LEU A 14 30.68 7.01 -3.26
N ASP A 15 29.64 7.61 -2.69
CA ASP A 15 28.27 7.12 -2.75
C ASP A 15 27.48 7.74 -3.93
N ASN A 16 28.13 8.57 -4.76
CA ASN A 16 27.55 9.32 -5.88
C ASN A 16 26.39 10.26 -5.48
N GLU A 17 26.39 10.75 -4.25
CA GLU A 17 25.37 11.66 -3.70
C GLU A 17 25.65 13.15 -4.03
N LEU A 18 26.80 13.43 -4.64
CA LEU A 18 27.15 14.79 -5.05
C LEU A 18 26.48 15.18 -6.37
N THR A 19 26.08 16.44 -6.47
CA THR A 19 25.64 17.00 -7.76
C THR A 19 26.76 16.91 -8.82
N PRO A 20 26.44 16.80 -10.12
CA PRO A 20 27.46 16.63 -11.17
C PRO A 20 28.52 17.73 -11.20
N SER A 21 28.12 18.97 -10.92
CA SER A 21 29.03 20.12 -10.84
C SER A 21 30.00 20.01 -9.67
N ARG A 22 29.53 19.52 -8.52
CA ARG A 22 30.34 19.34 -7.32
C ARG A 22 31.28 18.14 -7.46
N HIS A 23 30.80 17.04 -8.03
CA HIS A 23 31.60 15.87 -8.33
C HIS A 23 32.83 16.23 -9.19
N LYS A 24 32.65 17.03 -10.25
CA LYS A 24 33.75 17.51 -11.11
C LYS A 24 34.75 18.40 -10.37
N GLN A 25 34.28 19.23 -9.43
CA GLN A 25 35.16 20.06 -8.61
C GLN A 25 36.02 19.20 -7.68
N VAL A 26 35.40 18.26 -6.95
CA VAL A 26 36.11 17.31 -6.08
C VAL A 26 37.16 16.52 -6.88
N GLU A 27 36.78 15.98 -8.04
CA GLU A 27 37.67 15.25 -8.93
C GLU A 27 38.88 16.10 -9.38
N THR A 28 38.64 17.36 -9.74
CA THR A 28 39.72 18.29 -10.11
C THR A 28 40.66 18.54 -8.94
N HIS A 29 40.13 18.67 -7.73
CA HIS A 29 40.95 18.85 -6.53
C HIS A 29 41.80 17.62 -6.23
N LEU A 30 41.22 16.41 -6.31
CA LEU A 30 41.90 15.14 -6.08
C LEU A 30 43.12 14.94 -7.01
N ARG A 31 43.06 15.42 -8.26
CA ARG A 31 44.20 15.39 -9.19
C ARG A 31 45.38 16.26 -8.74
N SER A 32 45.12 17.28 -7.93
CA SER A 32 46.10 18.30 -7.51
C SER A 32 46.54 18.19 -6.04
N CYS A 33 45.84 17.39 -5.23
CA CYS A 33 46.05 17.32 -3.79
C CYS A 33 46.25 15.86 -3.35
N SER A 34 47.50 15.51 -3.05
CA SER A 34 47.89 14.16 -2.61
C SER A 34 47.20 13.75 -1.31
N GLU A 35 47.09 14.65 -0.33
CA GLU A 35 46.46 14.35 0.97
C GLU A 35 45.00 13.92 0.83
N CYS A 36 44.22 14.61 0.01
CA CYS A 36 42.82 14.23 -0.27
C CYS A 36 42.73 12.93 -1.08
N SER A 37 43.66 12.71 -2.01
CA SER A 37 43.77 11.46 -2.77
C SER A 37 44.08 10.27 -1.86
N ASP A 38 44.99 10.44 -0.91
CA ASP A 38 45.36 9.40 0.06
C ASP A 38 44.19 9.10 0.99
N MET A 39 43.48 10.11 1.49
CA MET A 39 42.28 9.92 2.32
C MET A 39 41.18 9.15 1.56
N LEU A 40 40.95 9.49 0.29
CA LEU A 40 40.01 8.76 -0.56
C LEU A 40 40.41 7.28 -0.71
N SER A 41 41.70 6.99 -0.87
CA SER A 41 42.21 5.61 -0.96
C SER A 41 41.93 4.80 0.32
N VAL A 42 42.02 5.44 1.49
CA VAL A 42 41.69 4.82 2.79
C VAL A 42 40.20 4.50 2.86
N PHE A 43 39.33 5.42 2.45
CA PHE A 43 37.89 5.17 2.42
C PHE A 43 37.51 4.06 1.44
N GLN A 44 38.12 4.01 0.26
CA GLN A 44 37.94 2.91 -0.70
C GLN A 44 38.36 1.56 -0.12
N LYS A 45 39.50 1.51 0.58
CA LYS A 45 39.98 0.29 1.24
C LYS A 45 39.04 -0.17 2.35
N ASN A 46 38.53 0.76 3.17
CA ASN A 46 37.56 0.44 4.21
C ASN A 46 36.26 -0.10 3.61
N ARG A 47 35.77 0.52 2.53
CA ARG A 47 34.59 0.04 1.80
C ARG A 47 34.80 -1.38 1.28
N GLN A 48 35.96 -1.69 0.73
CA GLN A 48 36.30 -3.05 0.28
C GLN A 48 36.29 -4.07 1.42
N MET A 49 36.75 -3.69 2.62
CA MET A 49 36.68 -4.56 3.79
C MET A 49 35.23 -4.82 4.20
N VAL A 50 34.38 -3.80 4.21
CA VAL A 50 32.95 -3.93 4.54
C VAL A 50 32.22 -4.77 3.49
N THR A 51 32.47 -4.58 2.19
CA THR A 51 31.83 -5.38 1.15
C THR A 51 32.19 -6.87 1.25
N ASN A 52 33.37 -7.19 1.78
CA ASN A 52 33.77 -8.59 2.02
C ASN A 52 33.05 -9.22 3.23
N LEU A 53 32.39 -8.41 4.07
CA LEU A 53 31.54 -8.86 5.17
C LEU A 53 30.08 -9.02 4.74
N SER A 54 29.67 -8.38 3.64
CA SER A 54 28.34 -8.59 3.06
C SER A 54 28.25 -9.99 2.48
N HIS A 55 27.27 -10.76 2.97
CA HIS A 55 26.93 -12.04 2.38
C HIS A 55 26.21 -11.76 1.05
N PRO A 56 26.51 -12.51 -0.02
CA PRO A 56 25.76 -12.39 -1.26
C PRO A 56 24.28 -12.65 -0.96
N ALA A 57 23.41 -11.79 -1.48
CA ALA A 57 21.97 -11.99 -1.36
C ALA A 57 21.61 -13.42 -1.83
N PRO A 58 20.74 -14.14 -1.11
CA PRO A 58 20.35 -15.49 -1.50
C PRO A 58 19.85 -15.48 -2.94
N SER A 59 20.32 -16.41 -3.77
CA SER A 59 19.91 -16.50 -5.18
C SER A 59 18.39 -16.66 -5.34
N THR A 60 17.74 -17.23 -4.33
CA THR A 60 16.28 -17.41 -4.26
C THR A 60 15.51 -16.11 -4.02
N LEU A 61 16.14 -15.07 -3.46
CA LEU A 61 15.47 -13.81 -3.14
C LEU A 61 15.02 -13.09 -4.42
N LYS A 62 15.88 -13.09 -5.45
CA LYS A 62 15.52 -12.52 -6.76
C LYS A 62 14.30 -13.21 -7.34
N ASP A 63 14.29 -14.54 -7.37
CA ASP A 63 13.20 -15.31 -7.96
C ASP A 63 11.91 -15.14 -7.15
N THR A 64 12.01 -15.04 -5.82
CA THR A 64 10.87 -14.84 -4.90
C THR A 64 10.27 -13.45 -5.09
N VAL A 65 11.09 -12.41 -5.19
CA VAL A 65 10.65 -11.03 -5.44
C VAL A 65 10.00 -10.93 -6.82
N MET A 66 10.60 -11.50 -7.86
CA MET A 66 10.02 -11.49 -9.21
C MET A 66 8.69 -12.24 -9.26
N ALA A 67 8.56 -13.37 -8.56
CA ALA A 67 7.31 -14.09 -8.44
C ALA A 67 6.21 -13.24 -7.76
N LYS A 68 6.54 -12.57 -6.64
CA LYS A 68 5.59 -11.67 -5.96
C LYS A 68 5.15 -10.50 -6.85
N ILE A 69 6.10 -9.88 -7.56
CA ILE A 69 5.81 -8.82 -8.54
C ILE A 69 4.83 -9.36 -9.59
N HIS A 70 5.12 -10.51 -10.21
CA HIS A 70 4.24 -11.06 -11.23
C HIS A 70 2.83 -11.35 -10.70
N THR A 71 2.68 -11.88 -9.48
CA THR A 71 1.36 -12.12 -8.90
C THR A 71 0.58 -10.82 -8.66
N GLN A 72 1.22 -9.79 -8.10
CA GLN A 72 0.56 -8.51 -7.82
C GLN A 72 0.13 -7.80 -9.10
N PHE A 73 0.98 -7.83 -10.14
CA PHE A 73 0.62 -7.25 -11.43
C PHE A 73 -0.51 -8.03 -12.10
N GLN A 74 -0.52 -9.37 -12.04
CA GLN A 74 -1.58 -10.18 -12.64
C GLN A 74 -2.98 -9.82 -12.13
N ASP A 75 -3.16 -9.62 -10.82
CA ASP A 75 -4.45 -9.20 -10.25
C ASP A 75 -4.86 -7.81 -10.75
N ALA A 76 -3.89 -6.91 -10.88
CA ALA A 76 -4.12 -5.55 -11.36
C ALA A 76 -4.37 -5.47 -12.88
N LEU A 77 -3.94 -6.46 -13.68
CA LEU A 77 -4.16 -6.46 -15.14
C LEU A 77 -5.65 -6.51 -15.50
N SER A 78 -6.49 -7.21 -14.72
CA SER A 78 -7.94 -7.24 -14.96
C SER A 78 -8.55 -5.84 -14.74
N ALA A 79 -8.23 -5.21 -13.61
CA ALA A 79 -8.69 -3.85 -13.30
C ALA A 79 -8.17 -2.82 -14.32
N HIS A 80 -6.93 -3.00 -14.81
CA HIS A 80 -6.36 -2.19 -15.88
C HIS A 80 -7.15 -2.31 -17.19
N LEU A 81 -7.59 -3.52 -17.58
CA LEU A 81 -8.39 -3.73 -18.79
C LEU A 81 -9.80 -3.14 -18.70
N ASP A 82 -10.35 -3.04 -17.50
CA ASP A 82 -11.66 -2.43 -17.26
C ASP A 82 -11.58 -0.94 -16.90
N ASN A 83 -10.36 -0.38 -16.91
CA ASN A 83 -10.09 1.03 -16.61
C ASN A 83 -10.58 1.44 -15.20
N GLU A 84 -10.44 0.52 -14.25
CA GLU A 84 -10.86 0.67 -12.85
C GLU A 84 -9.73 1.14 -11.92
N LEU A 85 -8.50 1.26 -12.43
CA LEU A 85 -7.34 1.66 -11.64
C LEU A 85 -7.18 3.18 -11.57
N ALA A 86 -6.52 3.66 -10.51
CA ALA A 86 -6.14 5.07 -10.42
C ALA A 86 -5.10 5.43 -11.51
N PRO A 87 -5.02 6.70 -11.97
CA PRO A 87 -4.09 7.10 -13.02
C PRO A 87 -2.62 6.76 -12.73
N ALA A 88 -2.19 6.89 -11.47
CA ALA A 88 -0.83 6.56 -11.05
C ALA A 88 -0.55 5.04 -11.15
N GLU A 89 -1.54 4.20 -10.83
CA GLU A 89 -1.42 2.74 -10.94
C GLU A 89 -1.43 2.29 -12.41
N HIS A 90 -2.27 2.92 -13.24
CA HIS A 90 -2.25 2.73 -14.70
C HIS A 90 -0.87 2.99 -15.28
N GLN A 91 -0.24 4.11 -14.93
CA GLN A 91 1.09 4.48 -15.42
C GLN A 91 2.17 3.47 -14.97
N ARG A 92 2.10 2.99 -13.72
CA ARG A 92 3.01 1.97 -13.20
C ARG A 92 2.88 0.64 -13.94
N ILE A 93 1.65 0.21 -14.22
CA ILE A 93 1.38 -1.01 -14.98
C ILE A 93 1.89 -0.87 -16.41
N GLU A 94 1.66 0.26 -17.09
CA GLU A 94 2.20 0.45 -18.44
C GLU A 94 3.73 0.45 -18.45
N ALA A 95 4.37 1.11 -17.49
CA ALA A 95 5.84 1.08 -17.37
C ALA A 95 6.37 -0.35 -17.17
N HIS A 96 5.71 -1.14 -16.32
CA HIS A 96 6.08 -2.54 -16.11
C HIS A 96 5.84 -3.40 -17.36
N LEU A 97 4.72 -3.23 -18.06
CA LEU A 97 4.41 -3.95 -19.30
C LEU A 97 5.41 -3.65 -20.41
N HIS A 98 5.98 -2.43 -20.45
CA HIS A 98 7.07 -2.09 -21.36
C HIS A 98 8.39 -2.78 -21.02
N ALA A 99 8.62 -3.11 -19.75
CA ALA A 99 9.85 -3.74 -19.28
C ALA A 99 9.77 -5.27 -19.16
N CYS A 100 8.56 -5.84 -19.04
CA CYS A 100 8.32 -7.26 -18.78
C CYS A 100 7.47 -7.91 -19.87
N ASN A 101 8.11 -8.76 -20.69
CA ASN A 101 7.44 -9.48 -21.78
C ASN A 101 6.40 -10.47 -21.28
N GLU A 102 6.66 -11.17 -20.16
CA GLU A 102 5.73 -12.17 -19.62
C GLU A 102 4.38 -11.54 -19.22
N CYS A 103 4.41 -10.39 -18.54
CA CYS A 103 3.19 -9.66 -18.18
C CYS A 103 2.46 -9.09 -19.40
N SER A 104 3.19 -8.69 -20.44
CA SER A 104 2.61 -8.24 -21.71
C SER A 104 1.89 -9.37 -22.47
N ASP A 105 2.47 -10.57 -22.46
CA ASP A 105 1.86 -11.77 -23.06
C ASP A 105 0.58 -12.16 -22.31
N ILE A 106 0.59 -12.13 -20.97
CA ILE A 106 -0.59 -12.37 -20.14
C ILE A 106 -1.70 -11.37 -20.45
N LEU A 107 -1.38 -10.07 -20.53
CA LEU A 107 -2.34 -9.03 -20.88
C LEU A 107 -2.95 -9.27 -22.26
N SER A 108 -2.14 -9.69 -23.23
CA SER A 108 -2.60 -10.02 -24.60
C SER A 108 -3.56 -11.20 -24.59
N ALA A 109 -3.27 -12.24 -23.80
CA ALA A 109 -4.16 -13.39 -23.62
C ALA A 109 -5.51 -12.99 -22.98
N PHE A 110 -5.51 -12.11 -21.98
CA PHE A 110 -6.75 -11.58 -21.41
C PHE A 110 -7.58 -10.79 -22.43
N ARG A 111 -6.93 -9.96 -23.27
CA ARG A 111 -7.60 -9.22 -24.35
C ARG A 111 -8.25 -10.16 -25.35
N GLU A 112 -7.53 -11.20 -25.79
CA GLU A 112 -8.08 -12.20 -26.71
C GLU A 112 -9.28 -12.93 -26.10
N ASN A 113 -9.19 -13.34 -24.82
CA ASN A 113 -10.28 -14.00 -24.13
C ASN A 113 -11.53 -13.10 -24.03
N ARG A 114 -11.34 -11.81 -23.73
CA ARG A 114 -12.42 -10.82 -23.72
C ARG A 114 -13.12 -10.72 -25.07
N GLU A 115 -12.37 -10.69 -26.17
CA GLU A 115 -12.96 -10.69 -27.51
C GLU A 115 -13.73 -11.98 -27.80
N ARG A 116 -13.20 -13.14 -27.39
CA ARG A 116 -13.93 -14.42 -27.51
C ARG A 116 -15.23 -14.40 -26.72
N ILE A 117 -15.24 -13.88 -25.50
CA ILE A 117 -16.46 -13.76 -24.68
C ILE A 117 -17.49 -12.84 -25.35
N LYS A 118 -17.07 -11.72 -25.97
CA LYS A 118 -17.97 -10.85 -26.74
C LYS A 118 -18.66 -11.60 -27.87
N THR A 119 -17.98 -12.54 -28.53
CA THR A 119 -18.61 -13.36 -29.59
C THR A 119 -19.64 -14.37 -29.06
N LEU A 120 -19.56 -14.74 -27.78
CA LEU A 120 -20.51 -15.63 -27.11
C LEU A 120 -21.73 -14.89 -26.56
N ALA A 121 -21.67 -13.55 -26.44
CA ALA A 121 -22.79 -12.74 -26.01
C ALA A 121 -23.88 -12.75 -27.09
N HIS A 122 -24.86 -13.63 -26.92
CA HIS A 122 -26.09 -13.61 -27.70
C HIS A 122 -27.04 -12.60 -27.06
N PRO A 123 -27.69 -11.72 -27.85
CA PRO A 123 -28.69 -10.82 -27.32
C PRO A 123 -29.78 -11.63 -26.63
N ALA A 124 -30.14 -11.23 -25.41
CA ALA A 124 -31.23 -11.87 -24.68
C ALA A 124 -32.48 -11.91 -25.59
N PRO A 125 -33.14 -13.08 -25.73
CA PRO A 125 -34.38 -13.17 -26.50
C PRO A 125 -35.35 -12.09 -26.03
N SER A 126 -35.93 -11.34 -26.98
CA SER A 126 -36.88 -10.26 -26.67
C SER A 126 -38.04 -10.75 -25.80
N SER A 127 -38.43 -12.02 -25.93
CA SER A 127 -39.43 -12.66 -25.08
C SER A 127 -39.08 -12.65 -23.59
N ILE A 128 -37.81 -12.79 -23.21
CA ILE A 128 -37.39 -12.76 -21.80
C ILE A 128 -37.40 -11.32 -21.27
N HIS A 129 -36.93 -10.37 -22.07
CA HIS A 129 -36.99 -8.95 -21.72
C HIS A 129 -38.44 -8.49 -21.53
N ASP A 130 -39.33 -8.84 -22.46
CA ASP A 130 -40.74 -8.46 -22.41
C ASP A 130 -41.46 -9.15 -21.26
N THR A 131 -41.13 -10.42 -20.97
CA THR A 131 -41.66 -11.14 -19.81
C THR A 131 -41.17 -10.54 -18.50
N ALA A 132 -39.89 -10.17 -18.40
CA ALA A 132 -39.33 -9.53 -17.22
C ALA A 132 -39.96 -8.15 -16.99
N MET A 133 -40.07 -7.32 -18.04
CA MET A 133 -40.69 -6.01 -17.96
C MET A 133 -42.20 -6.08 -17.68
N ALA A 134 -42.90 -7.07 -18.23
CA ALA A 134 -44.29 -7.34 -17.89
C ALA A 134 -44.44 -7.72 -16.41
N LYS A 135 -43.55 -8.56 -15.88
CA LYS A 135 -43.57 -8.98 -14.47
C LYS A 135 -43.21 -7.83 -13.52
N ILE A 136 -42.26 -6.97 -13.89
CA ILE A 136 -41.94 -5.74 -13.14
C ILE A 136 -43.14 -4.80 -13.14
N ARG A 137 -43.79 -4.56 -14.30
CA ARG A 137 -45.01 -3.74 -14.38
C ARG A 137 -46.14 -4.33 -13.55
N GLN A 138 -46.30 -5.65 -13.56
CA GLN A 138 -47.29 -6.34 -12.76
C GLN A 138 -47.02 -6.20 -11.27
N GLN A 139 -45.77 -6.37 -10.81
CA GLN A 139 -45.40 -6.15 -9.41
C GLN A 139 -45.60 -4.70 -8.97
N VAL A 140 -45.28 -3.72 -9.83
CA VAL A 140 -45.54 -2.30 -9.54
C VAL A 140 -47.05 -2.00 -9.51
N ALA A 141 -47.83 -2.61 -10.40
CA ALA A 141 -49.29 -2.45 -10.40
C ALA A 141 -49.93 -3.13 -9.18
N ASP A 142 -49.52 -4.34 -8.84
CA ASP A 142 -50.00 -5.08 -7.66
C ASP A 142 -49.62 -4.34 -6.37
N ALA A 143 -48.42 -3.76 -6.29
CA ALA A 143 -48.01 -2.89 -5.18
C ALA A 143 -48.81 -1.58 -5.07
N HIS A 144 -49.37 -1.08 -6.18
CA HIS A 144 -50.27 0.09 -6.17
C HIS A 144 -51.74 -0.28 -5.89
N VAL A 145 -52.17 -1.52 -6.19
CA VAL A 145 -53.52 -2.00 -5.89
C VAL A 145 -53.66 -2.37 -4.40
N GLU A 146 -52.60 -2.86 -3.76
CA GLU A 146 -52.58 -3.18 -2.32
C GLU A 146 -52.69 -1.95 -1.40
N GLU A 147 -52.51 -0.73 -1.91
CA GLU A 147 -52.65 0.51 -1.14
C GLU A 147 -54.11 0.98 -0.93
N THR A 148 -55.10 0.25 -1.48
CA THR A 148 -56.54 0.63 -1.37
C THR A 148 -57.41 -0.31 -0.55
N THR A 149 -56.85 -1.34 0.09
CA THR A 149 -57.56 -2.10 1.13
C THR A 149 -57.09 -1.68 2.52
N PRO A 150 -57.99 -1.28 3.44
CA PRO A 150 -57.61 -0.91 4.80
C PRO A 150 -57.27 -2.18 5.60
N THR A 151 -56.04 -2.64 5.48
CA THR A 151 -55.51 -3.76 6.24
C THR A 151 -55.26 -3.33 7.68
N ARG A 152 -56.13 -3.84 8.54
CA ARG A 152 -56.25 -3.65 9.99
C ARG A 152 -55.09 -4.25 10.81
N TRP A 153 -53.84 -4.15 10.36
CA TRP A 153 -52.70 -4.79 11.04
C TRP A 153 -51.36 -4.03 10.88
N LEU A 154 -51.39 -2.71 11.09
CA LEU A 154 -50.22 -1.94 11.49
C LEU A 154 -50.50 -1.35 12.88
N PRO A 155 -49.55 -1.41 13.85
CA PRO A 155 -49.72 -0.73 15.10
C PRO A 155 -49.81 0.78 14.87
N ASP A 156 -50.63 1.41 15.69
CA ASP A 156 -51.16 2.77 15.61
C ASP A 156 -50.07 3.85 15.79
N ILE A 157 -49.15 4.00 14.84
CA ILE A 157 -48.07 5.01 14.89
C ILE A 157 -48.64 6.43 14.67
N GLY A 158 -49.76 6.55 13.95
CA GLY A 158 -50.42 7.83 13.66
C GLY A 158 -51.05 8.50 14.88
N ARG A 159 -51.27 7.77 15.98
CA ARG A 159 -51.86 8.31 17.22
C ARG A 159 -50.83 8.99 18.14
N TRP A 160 -49.53 8.82 17.87
CA TRP A 160 -48.43 9.43 18.66
C TRP A 160 -47.81 10.70 18.03
N LEU A 161 -48.09 10.98 16.75
CA LEU A 161 -47.57 12.18 16.07
C LEU A 161 -48.06 13.54 16.63
N PRO A 162 -49.29 13.69 17.18
CA PRO A 162 -49.67 14.97 17.79
C PRO A 162 -48.98 15.26 19.13
N ASP A 163 -48.40 14.24 19.79
CA ASP A 163 -47.67 14.41 21.05
C ASP A 163 -46.18 14.73 20.85
N LEU A 164 -45.55 14.25 19.78
CA LEU A 164 -44.18 14.64 19.40
C LEU A 164 -44.10 16.12 19.01
N GLY A 165 -45.10 16.65 18.30
CA GLY A 165 -45.18 18.07 17.95
C GLY A 165 -45.34 18.99 19.17
N ARG A 166 -45.99 18.52 20.25
CA ARG A 166 -46.09 19.26 21.52
C ARG A 166 -44.82 19.20 22.37
N TRP A 167 -43.97 18.20 22.15
CA TRP A 167 -42.69 18.07 22.86
C TRP A 167 -41.63 19.05 22.32
N PHE A 168 -41.61 19.26 21.00
CA PHE A 168 -40.66 20.18 20.35
C PHE A 168 -40.94 21.67 20.59
N PHE A 169 -42.16 22.06 20.97
CA PHE A 169 -42.56 23.47 21.14
C PHE A 169 -42.79 23.91 22.60
N ARG A 170 -42.33 23.13 23.59
CA ARG A 170 -42.33 23.58 25.01
C ARG A 170 -41.07 24.40 25.35
N PRO A 171 -41.17 25.39 26.26
CA PRO A 171 -40.09 26.33 26.51
C PRO A 171 -38.87 25.70 27.21
N VAL A 172 -37.76 25.71 26.48
CA VAL A 172 -36.37 26.06 26.85
C VAL A 172 -35.41 25.02 27.46
N THR A 173 -35.79 23.83 27.96
CA THR A 173 -34.74 22.94 28.54
C THR A 173 -34.58 21.54 27.96
N ALA A 174 -35.58 20.97 27.26
CA ALA A 174 -35.49 19.60 26.74
C ALA A 174 -35.35 19.49 25.22
N GLY A 175 -35.80 20.48 24.44
CA GLY A 175 -35.71 20.46 22.97
C GLY A 175 -34.31 20.77 22.43
N ALA A 176 -33.53 21.58 23.16
CA ALA A 176 -32.19 21.97 22.75
C ALA A 176 -31.20 20.79 22.74
N THR A 177 -31.37 19.81 23.63
CA THR A 177 -30.48 18.64 23.71
C THR A 177 -30.70 17.67 22.55
N GLY A 178 -31.94 17.48 22.10
CA GLY A 178 -32.27 16.63 20.95
C GLY A 178 -31.74 17.19 19.63
N ILE A 179 -31.87 18.50 19.42
CA ILE A 179 -31.36 19.14 18.20
C ILE A 179 -29.83 19.22 18.22
N LEU A 180 -29.23 19.50 19.38
CA LEU A 180 -27.76 19.52 19.54
C LEU A 180 -27.15 18.14 19.31
N THR A 181 -27.76 17.06 19.83
CA THR A 181 -27.25 15.69 19.61
C THR A 181 -27.37 15.27 18.16
N LEU A 182 -28.49 15.57 17.48
CA LEU A 182 -28.63 15.30 16.05
C LEU A 182 -27.63 16.10 15.22
N ALA A 183 -27.43 17.38 15.54
CA ALA A 183 -26.44 18.23 14.87
C ALA A 183 -24.99 17.76 15.14
N LEU A 184 -24.68 17.24 16.33
CA LEU A 184 -23.38 16.64 16.62
C LEU A 184 -23.15 15.33 15.88
N ILE A 185 -24.16 14.49 15.72
CA ILE A 185 -24.06 13.24 14.93
C ILE A 185 -23.85 13.57 13.44
N LEU A 186 -24.63 14.51 12.90
CA LEU A 186 -24.48 14.96 11.51
C LEU A 186 -23.15 15.69 11.29
N GLY A 187 -22.72 16.51 12.26
CA GLY A 187 -21.42 17.17 12.25
C GLY A 187 -20.27 16.17 12.30
N ALA A 188 -20.37 15.13 13.14
CA ALA A 188 -19.38 14.06 13.21
C ALA A 188 -19.31 13.28 11.89
N LEU A 189 -20.44 12.94 11.27
CA LEU A 189 -20.45 12.25 9.96
C LEU A 189 -19.93 13.12 8.81
N TYR A 190 -20.11 14.44 8.89
CA TYR A 190 -19.63 15.37 7.87
C TYR A 190 -18.14 15.73 8.03
N PHE A 191 -17.65 15.86 9.27
CA PHE A 191 -16.24 16.17 9.57
C PHE A 191 -15.35 14.93 9.71
N TYR A 192 -15.91 13.72 9.91
CA TYR A 192 -15.20 12.45 9.80
C TYR A 192 -15.59 11.71 8.51
N PRO A 193 -15.07 12.09 7.34
CA PRO A 193 -15.16 11.26 6.15
C PRO A 193 -14.24 10.05 6.35
N ASN A 194 -14.79 8.85 6.62
CA ASN A 194 -14.27 7.47 6.44
C ASN A 194 -12.74 7.17 6.47
N GLY A 195 -11.88 8.05 6.98
CA GLY A 195 -10.42 7.96 6.92
C GLY A 195 -9.80 7.25 8.13
N THR A 196 -10.60 6.86 9.12
CA THR A 196 -10.10 6.24 10.35
C THR A 196 -9.71 4.78 10.18
N GLN A 197 -9.92 4.17 9.01
CA GLN A 197 -9.40 2.82 8.76
C GLN A 197 -7.88 2.82 8.55
N TYR A 198 -7.25 3.97 8.22
CA TYR A 198 -5.80 4.05 8.05
C TYR A 198 -5.03 4.33 9.36
N THR A 199 -5.64 5.06 10.30
CA THR A 199 -4.97 5.43 11.56
C THR A 199 -4.91 4.30 12.58
N GLN A 200 -5.85 3.34 12.54
CA GLN A 200 -5.83 2.18 13.45
C GLN A 200 -4.72 1.16 13.11
N TYR A 201 -4.28 1.10 11.85
CA TYR A 201 -3.12 0.28 11.46
C TYR A 201 -1.79 0.90 11.92
N ASN A 202 -1.66 2.22 11.91
CA ASN A 202 -0.41 2.87 12.34
C ASN A 202 -0.19 2.81 13.86
N GLU A 203 -1.23 2.94 14.70
CA GLU A 203 -1.06 2.77 16.16
C GLU A 203 -0.74 1.33 16.57
N THR A 204 -1.19 0.34 15.79
CA THR A 204 -0.83 -1.07 16.04
C THR A 204 0.58 -1.40 15.55
N LEU A 205 1.06 -0.76 14.48
CA LEU A 205 2.44 -0.85 14.02
C LEU A 205 3.43 -0.15 14.97
N ASP A 206 3.12 1.05 15.46
CA ASP A 206 3.96 1.74 16.46
C ASP A 206 4.04 0.94 17.76
N PHE A 207 2.92 0.36 18.23
CA PHE A 207 2.92 -0.52 19.40
C PHE A 207 3.72 -1.82 19.16
N TYR A 208 3.68 -2.39 17.95
CA TYR A 208 4.49 -3.55 17.58
C TYR A 208 5.99 -3.21 17.55
N PHE A 209 6.38 -2.07 16.98
CA PHE A 209 7.78 -1.62 16.96
C PHE A 209 8.31 -1.26 18.35
N GLU A 210 7.50 -0.67 19.22
CA GLU A 210 7.89 -0.36 20.60
C GLU A 210 8.08 -1.64 21.43
N LEU A 211 7.24 -2.65 21.24
CA LEU A 211 7.38 -3.96 21.90
C LEU A 211 8.61 -4.75 21.41
N HIS A 212 8.98 -4.63 20.14
CA HIS A 212 10.11 -5.34 19.54
C HIS A 212 11.46 -4.59 19.65
N ALA A 213 11.45 -3.28 19.92
CA ALA A 213 12.67 -2.51 20.20
C ALA A 213 13.25 -2.80 21.59
N GLU A 214 12.42 -3.19 22.57
CA GLU A 214 12.90 -3.53 23.93
C GLU A 214 13.44 -4.97 24.04
N GLN A 215 13.24 -5.81 23.01
CA GLN A 215 13.63 -7.22 23.01
C GLN A 215 14.83 -7.55 22.11
N VAL A 216 15.58 -6.55 21.65
CA VAL A 216 16.92 -6.78 21.07
C VAL A 216 17.94 -6.82 22.22
N ASP A 217 17.99 -7.98 22.86
CA ASP A 217 19.08 -8.36 23.76
C ASP A 217 20.40 -8.23 23.00
N ASN A 218 21.19 -7.26 23.43
CA ASN A 218 22.44 -6.84 22.82
C ASN A 218 23.49 -7.99 22.85
N PRO A 219 23.79 -8.66 21.72
CA PRO A 219 24.68 -9.84 21.72
C PRO A 219 26.15 -9.47 21.92
N LEU A 220 26.49 -8.18 22.02
CA LEU A 220 27.86 -7.70 22.19
C LEU A 220 28.36 -7.72 23.64
N LYS A 221 27.51 -8.03 24.63
CA LYS A 221 27.92 -8.01 26.05
C LYS A 221 28.48 -9.34 26.59
N SER A 222 28.39 -10.46 25.87
CA SER A 222 28.80 -11.78 26.40
C SER A 222 30.16 -12.31 25.92
N ASN A 223 30.83 -11.66 24.95
CA ASN A 223 32.07 -12.20 24.36
C ASN A 223 33.39 -11.60 24.86
N VAL A 224 33.37 -10.88 25.98
CA VAL A 224 34.63 -10.53 26.68
C VAL A 224 35.09 -11.73 27.51
N GLY A 225 35.83 -12.63 26.87
CA GLY A 225 36.79 -13.50 27.53
C GLY A 225 36.43 -14.98 27.60
N ARG A 226 36.75 -15.74 26.54
CA ARG A 226 37.33 -17.09 26.66
C ARG A 226 37.93 -17.58 25.34
N PRO A 227 39.08 -18.27 25.37
CA PRO A 227 39.73 -18.74 24.15
C PRO A 227 39.02 -19.96 23.56
N ILE A 228 39.00 -19.93 22.24
CA ILE A 228 38.54 -20.89 21.24
C ILE A 228 38.70 -22.36 21.68
N SER A 229 37.61 -23.12 21.61
CA SER A 229 37.67 -24.56 21.34
C SER A 229 36.61 -24.90 20.29
N LEU A 230 37.10 -25.41 19.17
CA LEU A 230 36.34 -26.01 18.09
C LEU A 230 35.51 -27.18 18.63
N THR A 231 34.20 -27.14 18.46
CA THR A 231 33.41 -28.36 18.25
C THR A 231 32.21 -28.03 17.38
N SER A 232 32.10 -28.80 16.31
CA SER A 232 31.04 -28.79 15.31
C SER A 232 29.74 -29.28 15.94
N THR A 233 28.66 -28.54 15.77
CA THR A 233 27.30 -29.09 15.74
C THR A 233 26.42 -28.17 14.90
N VAL A 234 25.98 -28.74 13.77
CA VAL A 234 24.94 -28.23 12.89
C VAL A 234 23.62 -28.28 13.64
N GLU A 235 22.96 -27.14 13.80
CA GLU A 235 21.50 -27.10 13.98
C GLU A 235 20.91 -26.06 13.02
N THR A 236 20.15 -26.61 12.07
CA THR A 236 19.35 -25.91 11.08
C THR A 236 18.11 -25.35 11.77
N SER A 237 18.01 -24.04 11.97
CA SER A 237 16.74 -23.37 12.25
C SER A 237 16.27 -22.61 11.01
N SER A 238 15.48 -23.31 10.20
CA SER A 238 14.74 -22.74 9.08
C SER A 238 13.47 -22.07 9.61
N ALA A 239 13.53 -20.78 9.91
CA ALA A 239 12.35 -19.94 10.04
C ALA A 239 12.80 -18.49 9.84
N GLU A 240 11.93 -17.68 9.21
CA GLU A 240 12.08 -16.23 8.98
C GLU A 240 12.81 -15.82 7.68
N THR A 241 12.08 -15.86 6.55
CA THR A 241 12.43 -15.08 5.33
C THR A 241 11.19 -14.50 4.63
N ALA A 242 10.06 -14.36 5.32
CA ALA A 242 8.84 -13.80 4.74
C ALA A 242 8.79 -12.26 4.87
N ASP A 243 9.22 -11.71 6.01
CA ASP A 243 9.13 -10.28 6.31
C ASP A 243 10.14 -9.43 5.52
N ASP A 244 11.34 -9.95 5.25
CA ASP A 244 12.35 -9.18 4.49
C ASP A 244 11.92 -8.91 3.05
N ALA A 245 11.15 -9.81 2.44
CA ALA A 245 10.71 -9.65 1.05
C ALA A 245 9.71 -8.49 0.87
N ASP A 246 8.92 -8.20 1.90
CA ASP A 246 7.91 -7.13 1.85
C ASP A 246 8.56 -5.75 2.01
N ALA A 247 9.58 -5.63 2.86
CA ALA A 247 10.38 -4.39 2.97
C ALA A 247 11.12 -4.03 1.67
N PHE A 248 11.61 -5.02 0.92
CA PHE A 248 12.24 -4.78 -0.39
C PHE A 248 11.24 -4.39 -1.48
N LEU A 249 10.01 -4.90 -1.40
CA LEU A 249 8.93 -4.51 -2.32
C LEU A 249 8.57 -3.04 -2.12
N ASP A 250 8.45 -2.57 -0.88
CA ASP A 250 8.16 -1.15 -0.59
C ASP A 250 9.24 -0.21 -1.16
N LEU A 251 10.52 -0.55 -1.02
CA LEU A 251 11.63 0.22 -1.60
C LEU A 251 11.66 0.18 -3.14
N TYR A 252 11.30 -0.95 -3.75
CA TYR A 252 11.16 -1.04 -5.20
C TYR A 252 9.99 -0.18 -5.71
N PHE A 253 8.87 -0.18 -4.98
CA PHE A 253 7.70 0.63 -5.30
C PHE A 253 7.91 2.13 -5.08
N GLU A 254 8.74 2.51 -4.12
CA GLU A 254 9.11 3.92 -3.87
C GLU A 254 9.99 4.49 -5.00
N ASN A 255 10.88 3.68 -5.57
CA ASN A 255 11.83 4.15 -6.60
C ASN A 255 11.26 4.23 -8.03
N ILE A 256 10.12 3.59 -8.31
CA ILE A 256 9.41 3.69 -9.61
C ILE A 256 8.41 4.87 -9.62
N GLY A 257 8.19 5.50 -8.47
CA GLY A 257 7.29 6.64 -8.31
C GLY A 257 7.86 8.03 -8.62
N ASN A 258 9.14 8.14 -8.97
CA ASN A 258 9.84 9.41 -9.28
C ASN A 258 10.25 9.53 -10.76
#